data_AF-A0A2V3HSY8-F1
#
_entry.id   AF-A0A2V3HSY8-F1
#
_cell.length_a   1.000
_cell.length_b   1.000
_cell.length_c   1.000
_cell.angle_alpha   90.00
_cell.angle_beta   90.00
_cell.angle_gamma   90.00
#
_symmetry.space_group_name_H-M   'P 1'
#
loop_
_entity.id
_entity.type
_entity.pdbx_description
1 polymer ?
#
loop_
_entity_poly.entity_id
_entity_poly.type
_entity_poly.pdbx_seq_one_letter_code
_entity_poly.pdbx_strand_id
1 'polypeptide(L)'
;MDRDPKIGFVLIGCALFLFPMTMDLMQEHDDAVREHERECDMGYRLLVLNTVESPDPVLCGELEGEKARKTTNFLGSLGLFVVAGVGGLVMVLPYEARDPKQPPPGRELR
;
A
#
# COMPACT_ATOMS: atom_id res chain seq x y z
N MET A 1 23.19 -8.04 8.55
CA MET A 1 21.81 -8.04 9.07
C MET A 1 21.49 -9.47 9.42
N ASP A 2 21.60 -9.82 10.69
CA ASP A 2 21.26 -11.17 11.16
C ASP A 2 19.81 -11.45 10.80
N ARG A 3 19.60 -12.50 10.00
CA ARG A 3 18.26 -12.93 9.60
C ARG A 3 17.64 -13.65 10.78
N ASP A 4 16.78 -12.95 11.51
CA ASP A 4 15.93 -13.56 12.52
C ASP A 4 14.58 -13.93 11.89
N PRO A 5 14.30 -15.22 11.63
CA PRO A 5 13.05 -15.64 11.03
C PRO A 5 11.84 -15.29 11.90
N LYS A 6 12.00 -15.16 13.23
CA LYS A 6 10.91 -14.76 14.13
C LYS A 6 10.48 -13.32 13.84
N ILE A 7 11.44 -12.42 13.61
CA ILE A 7 11.16 -11.03 13.21
C ILE A 7 10.46 -11.02 11.86
N GLY A 8 10.91 -11.86 10.92
CA GLY A 8 10.26 -12.02 9.62
C GLY A 8 8.79 -12.46 9.71
N PHE A 9 8.49 -13.48 10.53
CA PHE A 9 7.11 -13.92 10.77
C PHE A 9 6.24 -12.87 11.45
N VAL A 10 6.79 -12.10 12.39
CA VAL A 10 6.08 -10.97 13.03
C VAL A 10 5.73 -9.91 11.99
N LEU A 11 6.66 -9.54 11.11
CA LEU A 11 6.42 -8.56 10.05
C LEU A 11 5.36 -9.03 9.05
N ILE A 12 5.35 -10.33 8.69
CA ILE A 12 4.30 -10.92 7.86
C ILE A 12 2.94 -10.86 8.57
N GLY A 13 2.89 -11.18 9.87
CA GLY A 13 1.67 -11.04 10.67
C GLY A 13 1.16 -9.59 10.70
N CYS A 14 2.05 -8.62 10.90
CA CYS A 14 1.72 -7.20 10.81
C CYS A 14 1.20 -6.81 9.42
N ALA A 15 1.80 -7.32 8.34
CA ALA A 15 1.32 -7.06 6.97
C ALA A 15 -0.09 -7.61 6.75
N LEU A 16 -0.39 -8.83 7.23
CA LEU A 16 -1.73 -9.42 7.13
C LEU A 16 -2.79 -8.60 7.88
N PHE A 17 -2.42 -7.99 9.01
CA PHE A 17 -3.30 -7.08 9.76
C PHE A 17 -3.47 -5.72 9.07
N LEU A 18 -2.40 -5.18 8.48
CA LEU A 18 -2.43 -3.89 7.77
C LEU A 18 -3.21 -3.96 6.45
N PHE A 19 -3.36 -5.16 5.88
CA PHE A 19 -4.07 -5.36 4.62
C PHE A 19 -5.54 -4.90 4.66
N PRO A 20 -6.42 -5.40 5.56
CA PRO A 20 -7.81 -4.94 5.64
C PRO A 20 -7.91 -3.45 5.98
N MET A 21 -7.01 -2.92 6.82
CA MET A 21 -6.98 -1.50 7.17
C MET A 21 -6.63 -0.62 5.95
N THR A 22 -5.69 -1.07 5.12
CA THR A 22 -5.32 -0.36 3.89
C THR A 22 -6.43 -0.45 2.84
N MET A 23 -7.17 -1.56 2.78
CA MET A 23 -8.36 -1.67 1.92
C MET A 23 -9.47 -0.70 2.32
N ASP A 24 -9.75 -0.56 3.61
CA ASP A 24 -10.76 0.37 4.12
C ASP A 24 -10.39 1.83 3.80
N LEU A 25 -9.12 2.20 4.04
CA LEU A 25 -8.58 3.52 3.70
C LEU A 25 -8.56 3.80 2.19
N MET A 26 -8.43 2.76 1.35
CA MET A 26 -8.52 2.90 -0.11
C MET A 26 -9.93 3.27 -0.54
N GLN A 27 -10.94 2.58 0.00
CA GLN A 27 -12.35 2.88 -0.31
C GLN A 27 -12.72 4.28 0.15
N GLU A 28 -12.28 4.68 1.34
CA GLU A 28 -12.52 6.01 1.87
C GLU A 28 -11.85 7.11 1.03
N HIS A 29 -10.66 6.82 0.47
CA HIS A 29 -9.97 7.71 -0.45
C HIS A 29 -10.72 7.84 -1.78
N ASP A 30 -11.15 6.72 -2.38
CA ASP A 30 -11.88 6.71 -3.65
C ASP A 30 -13.23 7.44 -3.53
N ASP A 31 -13.95 7.24 -2.42
CA ASP A 31 -15.20 7.95 -2.15
C ASP A 31 -14.97 9.46 -2.00
N ALA A 32 -13.95 9.87 -1.23
CA ALA A 32 -13.61 11.28 -1.06
C ALA A 32 -13.13 11.94 -2.38
N VAL A 33 -12.42 11.21 -3.23
CA VAL A 33 -12.04 11.69 -4.57
C VAL A 33 -13.28 11.91 -5.42
N ARG A 34 -14.20 10.96 -5.42
CA ARG A 34 -15.42 10.99 -6.22
C ARG A 34 -16.37 12.11 -5.78
N GLU A 35 -16.46 12.36 -4.48
CA GLU A 35 -17.26 13.47 -3.93
C GLU A 35 -16.67 14.82 -4.32
N HIS A 36 -15.35 14.99 -4.16
CA HIS A 36 -14.65 16.19 -4.58
C HIS A 36 -14.76 16.45 -6.10
N GLU A 37 -14.62 15.43 -6.95
CA GLU A 37 -14.81 15.59 -8.40
C GLU A 37 -16.24 16.01 -8.74
N ARG A 38 -17.25 15.45 -8.05
CA ARG A 38 -18.65 15.79 -8.32
C ARG A 38 -18.98 17.23 -7.95
N GLU A 39 -18.43 17.73 -6.86
CA GLU A 39 -18.81 19.03 -6.30
C GLU A 39 -17.91 20.17 -6.76
N CYS A 40 -16.63 19.89 -6.98
CA CYS A 40 -15.61 20.91 -7.23
C CYS A 40 -15.01 20.87 -8.64
N ASP A 41 -15.11 19.76 -9.38
CA ASP A 41 -14.62 19.72 -10.77
C ASP A 41 -15.62 20.35 -11.74
N MET A 42 -15.25 21.52 -12.28
CA MET A 42 -16.05 22.25 -13.27
C MET A 42 -16.24 21.45 -14.56
N GLY A 43 -15.28 20.61 -14.94
CA GLY A 43 -15.38 19.74 -16.12
C GLY A 43 -16.49 18.71 -15.95
N TYR A 44 -16.46 17.96 -14.85
CA TYR A 44 -17.44 16.93 -14.52
C TYR A 44 -18.84 17.53 -14.35
N ARG A 45 -18.95 18.68 -13.68
CA ARG A 45 -20.24 19.39 -13.50
C ARG A 45 -20.84 19.87 -14.81
N LEU A 46 -20.03 20.36 -15.74
CA LEU A 46 -20.49 20.85 -17.03
C LEU A 46 -20.79 19.71 -18.02
N LEU A 47 -19.93 18.70 -18.10
CA LEU A 47 -20.02 17.62 -19.08
C LEU A 47 -20.93 16.45 -18.65
N VAL A 48 -20.98 16.12 -17.35
CA VAL A 48 -21.73 14.95 -16.84
C VAL A 48 -23.02 15.38 -16.14
N LEU A 49 -22.96 16.38 -15.27
CA LEU A 49 -24.13 16.83 -14.49
C LEU A 49 -24.97 17.92 -15.19
N ASN A 50 -24.50 18.51 -16.31
CA ASN A 50 -25.16 19.63 -16.99
C ASN A 50 -25.48 20.83 -16.07
N THR A 51 -24.62 21.07 -15.07
CA THR A 51 -24.75 22.19 -14.13
C THR A 51 -23.69 23.25 -14.41
N VAL A 52 -24.09 24.52 -14.48
CA VAL A 52 -23.23 25.69 -14.78
C VAL A 52 -22.98 26.54 -13.53
N GLU A 53 -23.60 26.19 -12.40
CA GLU A 53 -23.45 26.91 -11.14
C GLU A 53 -22.05 26.73 -10.56
N SER A 54 -21.40 27.85 -10.20
CA SER A 54 -20.04 27.83 -9.66
C SER A 54 -20.00 27.05 -8.33
N PRO A 55 -19.02 26.15 -8.13
CA PRO A 55 -18.83 25.47 -6.85
C PRO A 55 -18.70 26.46 -5.69
N ASP A 56 -19.21 26.09 -4.52
CA ASP A 56 -18.98 26.88 -3.31
C ASP A 56 -17.49 26.75 -2.92
N PRO A 57 -16.71 27.85 -2.97
CA PRO A 57 -15.29 27.81 -2.69
C PRO A 57 -14.96 27.44 -1.24
N VAL A 58 -15.88 27.67 -0.30
CA VAL A 58 -15.69 27.30 1.11
C VAL A 58 -15.85 25.80 1.29
N LEU A 59 -16.89 25.23 0.68
CA LEU A 59 -17.15 23.79 0.69
C LEU A 59 -16.00 23.01 0.02
N CYS A 60 -15.51 23.49 -1.12
CA CYS A 60 -14.41 22.83 -1.82
C CYS A 60 -13.09 22.85 -1.04
N GLY A 61 -12.78 23.92 -0.32
CA GLY A 61 -11.59 23.98 0.54
C GLY A 61 -11.64 22.99 1.70
N GLU A 62 -12.84 22.74 2.26
CA GLU A 62 -13.04 21.77 3.33
C GLU A 62 -12.91 20.32 2.82
N LEU A 63 -13.53 20.02 1.67
CA LEU A 63 -13.39 18.71 1.02
C LEU A 63 -11.96 18.41 0.57
N GLU A 64 -11.20 19.40 0.08
CA GLU A 64 -9.78 19.22 -0.24
C GLU A 64 -8.95 18.88 1.01
N GLY A 65 -9.24 19.54 2.14
CA GLY A 65 -8.56 19.29 3.40
C GLY A 65 -8.80 17.88 3.94
N GLU A 66 -10.04 17.41 3.92
CA GLU A 66 -10.39 16.05 4.33
C GLU A 66 -9.81 14.99 3.39
N LYS A 67 -9.89 15.22 2.07
CA LYS A 67 -9.28 14.36 1.05
C LYS A 67 -7.78 14.22 1.28
N ALA A 68 -7.06 15.34 1.46
CA ALA A 68 -5.61 15.31 1.66
C ALA A 68 -5.22 14.50 2.91
N ARG A 69 -5.98 14.63 4.00
CA ARG A 69 -5.74 13.86 5.24
C ARG A 69 -6.00 12.37 5.04
N LYS A 70 -7.11 11.99 4.40
CA LYS A 70 -7.43 10.58 4.09
C LYS A 70 -6.40 9.97 3.13
N THR A 71 -6.01 10.68 2.07
CA THR A 71 -4.95 10.26 1.14
C THR A 71 -3.62 10.06 1.85
N THR A 72 -3.24 10.98 2.76
CA THR A 72 -1.99 10.84 3.53
C THR A 72 -2.01 9.60 4.42
N ASN A 73 -3.14 9.32 5.08
CA ASN A 73 -3.30 8.13 5.92
C ASN A 73 -3.23 6.84 5.09
N PHE A 74 -3.90 6.81 3.93
CA PHE A 74 -3.84 5.68 3.00
C PHE A 74 -2.41 5.43 2.49
N LEU A 75 -1.72 6.48 2.05
CA LEU A 75 -0.35 6.36 1.55
C LEU A 75 0.62 5.90 2.66
N GLY A 76 0.40 6.37 3.89
CA GLY A 76 1.12 5.92 5.07
C GLY A 76 0.89 4.45 5.38
N SER A 77 -0.36 3.99 5.40
CA SER A 77 -0.69 2.59 5.67
C SER A 77 -0.17 1.66 4.58
N LEU A 78 -0.30 2.07 3.31
CA LEU A 78 0.22 1.35 2.15
C LEU A 78 1.74 1.21 2.22
N GLY A 79 2.45 2.29 2.54
CA GLY A 79 3.90 2.27 2.73
C GLY A 79 4.31 1.30 3.84
N LEU A 80 3.62 1.35 4.98
CA LEU A 80 3.89 0.46 6.12
C LEU A 80 3.63 -1.01 5.74
N PHE A 81 2.54 -1.28 5.00
CA PHE A 81 2.19 -2.61 4.50
C PHE A 81 3.27 -3.17 3.56
N VAL A 82 3.75 -2.36 2.61
CA VAL A 82 4.81 -2.79 1.67
C VAL A 82 6.11 -3.06 2.40
N VAL A 83 6.51 -2.19 3.32
CA VAL A 83 7.76 -2.37 4.10
C VAL A 83 7.66 -3.61 5.00
N ALA A 84 6.55 -3.82 5.69
CA ALA A 84 6.33 -5.00 6.53
C ALA A 84 6.26 -6.29 5.69
N GLY A 85 5.54 -6.28 4.58
CA GLY A 85 5.39 -7.44 3.69
C GLY A 85 6.71 -7.84 3.04
N VAL A 86 7.37 -6.90 2.34
CA VAL A 86 8.65 -7.17 1.66
C VAL A 86 9.77 -7.44 2.66
N GLY A 87 9.85 -6.65 3.74
CA GLY A 87 10.85 -6.83 4.80
C GLY A 87 10.70 -8.17 5.51
N GLY A 88 9.46 -8.58 5.81
CA GLY A 88 9.15 -9.89 6.37
C GLY A 88 9.55 -11.03 5.44
N LEU A 89 9.23 -10.91 4.15
CA LEU A 89 9.58 -11.93 3.15
C LEU A 89 11.11 -12.10 3.01
N VAL A 90 11.86 -11.01 2.97
CA VAL A 90 13.33 -11.02 2.86
C VAL A 90 13.99 -11.66 4.10
N MET A 91 13.38 -11.49 5.28
CA MET A 91 13.86 -12.10 6.52
C MET A 91 13.58 -13.61 6.60
N VAL A 92 12.44 -14.06 6.05
CA VAL A 92 12.03 -15.49 6.10
C VAL A 92 12.62 -16.31 4.96
N LEU A 93 12.81 -15.71 3.78
CA LEU A 93 13.31 -16.46 2.62
C LEU A 93 14.80 -16.81 2.82
N PRO A 94 15.16 -18.10 2.77
CA PRO A 94 16.56 -18.48 2.63
C PRO A 94 17.03 -17.96 1.28
N TYR A 95 17.99 -17.04 1.31
CA TYR A 95 18.73 -16.71 0.09
C TYR A 95 19.67 -17.89 -0.12
N GLU A 96 19.22 -18.87 -0.91
CA GLU A 96 20.07 -19.89 -1.50
C GLU A 96 21.16 -19.13 -2.28
N ALA A 97 22.29 -18.90 -1.63
CA ALA A 97 23.54 -18.82 -2.34
C ALA A 97 23.65 -20.17 -3.04
N ARG A 98 23.18 -20.24 -4.29
CA ARG A 98 23.50 -21.32 -5.21
C ARG A 98 25.00 -21.51 -5.10
N ASP A 99 25.44 -22.54 -4.38
CA ASP A 99 26.81 -22.98 -4.41
C ASP A 99 27.01 -23.64 -5.78
N PRO A 100 27.78 -23.06 -6.72
CA PRO A 100 27.96 -23.69 -8.02
C PRO A 100 28.93 -24.87 -7.96
N LYS A 101 29.43 -25.30 -6.79
CA LYS A 101 30.42 -26.36 -6.68
C LYS A 101 30.18 -27.28 -5.49
N GLN A 102 29.36 -28.30 -5.67
CA GLN A 102 29.63 -29.55 -4.98
C GLN A 102 29.35 -30.77 -5.87
N PRO A 103 30.37 -31.32 -6.55
CA PRO A 103 30.27 -32.68 -7.06
C PRO A 103 30.35 -33.68 -5.88
N PRO A 104 29.71 -34.85 -6.02
CA PRO A 104 29.61 -35.82 -4.92
C PRO A 104 30.99 -36.33 -4.48
N PRO A 105 31.19 -36.68 -3.19
CA PRO A 105 32.42 -37.31 -2.74
C PRO A 105 32.55 -38.67 -3.45
N GLY A 106 33.59 -38.77 -4.28
CA GLY A 106 33.97 -39.99 -4.97
C GLY A 106 34.16 -41.13 -3.98
N ARG A 107 33.40 -42.20 -4.19
CA ARG A 107 33.49 -43.44 -3.43
C ARG A 107 34.80 -44.13 -3.80
N GLU A 108 35.87 -43.86 -3.07
CA GLU A 108 37.12 -44.63 -3.18
C GLU A 108 36.82 -46.07 -2.78
N LEU A 109 36.90 -46.97 -3.77
CA LEU A 109 36.91 -48.41 -3.61
C LEU A 109 38.15 -48.83 -2.82
N ARG A 110 37.96 -49.54 -1.72
CA ARG A 110 39.01 -50.40 -1.15
C ARG A 110 38.39 -51.68 -0.61
#